data_AF-A0A4Y2KBZ6-F1
#
_entry.id   AF-A0A4Y2KBZ6-F1
#
_cell.length_a   1.000
_cell.length_b   1.000
_cell.length_c   1.000
_cell.angle_alpha   90.00
_cell.angle_beta   90.00
_cell.angle_gamma   90.00
#
_symmetry.space_group_name_H-M   'P 1'
#
loop_
_entity.id
_entity.type
_entity.pdbx_description
1 polymer ?
#
loop_
_entity_poly.entity_id
_entity_poly.type
_entity_poly.pdbx_seq_one_letter_code
_entity_poly.pdbx_strand_id
1 'polypeptide(L)'
;MVALMLGVFYYEYSEFLHRFHSSLRIESKSFHRSEISSQVQMHTLLFKVVHDLEEATSLICFFFLCSQMTAMYYTLAAFMNPPGGWLSVPQKCEIAVVLALDPLSVIGIIACSSKINKEYQKCLKAITLLKGRLVMQQSSDREHILQYLAVMQEKQFPTLSAYGVVELNSKFVLGIFGSLFTYSLLILNLKK
;
A
#
# COMPACT_ATOMS: atom_id res chain seq x y z
N MET A 1 8.30 8.48 13.47
CA MET A 1 8.97 7.16 13.58
C MET A 1 8.09 6.02 13.05
N VAL A 2 6.87 5.85 13.56
CA VAL A 2 5.92 4.80 13.08
C VAL A 2 5.70 4.86 11.56
N ALA A 3 5.45 6.05 11.00
CA ALA A 3 5.27 6.23 9.56
C ALA A 3 6.47 5.78 8.73
N LEU A 4 7.69 6.03 9.22
CA LEU A 4 8.92 5.64 8.54
C LEU A 4 9.08 4.11 8.57
N MET A 5 8.84 3.47 9.72
CA MET A 5 8.92 2.02 9.85
C MET A 5 7.91 1.31 8.93
N LEU A 6 6.65 1.76 8.94
CA LEU A 6 5.62 1.25 8.05
C LEU A 6 5.98 1.48 6.57
N GLY A 7 6.47 2.67 6.24
CA GLY A 7 6.92 3.01 4.89
C GLY A 7 8.06 2.11 4.41
N VAL A 8 9.06 1.86 5.26
CA VAL A 8 10.19 0.97 4.95
C VAL A 8 9.72 -0.47 4.74
N PHE A 9 8.89 -1.02 5.63
CA PHE A 9 8.37 -2.38 5.45
C PHE A 9 7.58 -2.53 4.15
N TYR A 10 6.72 -1.56 3.84
CA TYR A 10 5.94 -1.60 2.60
C TYR A 10 6.82 -1.39 1.37
N TYR A 11 7.84 -0.54 1.45
CA TYR A 11 8.79 -0.33 0.36
C TYR A 11 9.61 -1.59 0.08
N GLU A 12 10.24 -2.17 1.09
CA GLU A 12 11.06 -3.38 0.97
C GLU A 12 10.23 -4.54 0.39
N TYR A 13 9.02 -4.75 0.92
CA TYR A 13 8.11 -5.77 0.40
C TYR A 13 7.73 -5.51 -1.07
N SER A 14 7.49 -4.26 -1.45
CA SER A 14 7.23 -3.90 -2.85
C SER A 14 8.42 -4.21 -3.77
N GLU A 15 9.65 -4.08 -3.25
CA GLU A 15 10.86 -4.36 -4.02
C GLU A 15 11.07 -5.88 -4.19
N PHE A 16 10.79 -6.68 -3.16
CA PHE A 16 10.78 -8.14 -3.29
C PHE A 16 9.80 -8.61 -4.36
N LEU A 17 8.58 -8.08 -4.37
CA LEU A 17 7.59 -8.37 -5.42
C LEU A 17 8.08 -7.95 -6.82
N HIS A 18 8.73 -6.80 -6.92
CA HIS A 18 9.27 -6.32 -8.19
C HIS A 18 10.39 -7.24 -8.73
N ARG A 19 11.27 -7.72 -7.85
CA ARG A 19 12.33 -8.68 -8.19
C ARG A 19 11.72 -10.01 -8.63
N PHE A 20 10.71 -10.50 -7.93
CA PHE A 20 9.97 -11.71 -8.32
C PHE A 20 9.30 -11.57 -9.69
N HIS A 21 8.58 -10.47 -9.94
CA HIS A 21 8.00 -10.18 -11.25
C HIS A 21 9.06 -10.18 -12.37
N SER A 22 10.23 -9.59 -12.10
CA SER A 22 11.33 -9.55 -13.07
C SER A 22 11.90 -10.93 -13.36
N SER A 23 12.05 -11.78 -12.33
CA SER A 23 12.48 -13.18 -12.46
C SER A 23 11.49 -14.01 -13.29
N LEU A 24 10.18 -13.90 -13.01
CA LEU A 24 9.12 -14.54 -13.80
C LEU A 24 9.18 -14.17 -15.29
N ARG A 25 9.54 -12.92 -15.61
CA ARG A 25 9.64 -12.45 -16.99
C ARG A 25 10.89 -12.97 -17.70
N ILE A 26 12.02 -13.12 -17.00
CA ILE A 26 13.27 -13.62 -17.56
C ILE A 26 13.18 -15.13 -17.83
N GLU A 27 12.63 -15.89 -16.89
CA GLU A 27 12.49 -17.36 -17.00
C GLU A 27 11.40 -17.79 -17.99
N SER A 28 10.57 -16.85 -18.47
CA SER A 28 9.54 -17.11 -19.49
C SER A 28 10.03 -17.67 -20.83
N LYS A 29 11.35 -17.80 -21.01
CA LYS A 29 12.00 -18.27 -22.25
C LYS A 29 12.28 -19.78 -22.27
N SER A 30 12.40 -20.44 -21.12
CA SER A 30 12.63 -21.89 -21.05
C SER A 30 12.32 -22.41 -19.65
N PHE A 31 11.06 -22.78 -19.39
CA PHE A 31 10.74 -23.32 -18.07
C PHE A 31 11.20 -24.77 -17.94
N HIS A 32 12.17 -25.00 -17.06
CA HIS A 32 12.40 -26.33 -16.50
C HIS A 32 11.53 -26.56 -15.26
N ARG A 33 11.14 -27.82 -15.01
CA ARG A 33 10.27 -28.20 -13.88
C ARG A 33 10.82 -27.75 -12.52
N SER A 34 12.15 -27.77 -12.34
CA SER A 34 12.84 -27.32 -11.12
C SER A 34 12.72 -25.81 -10.89
N GLU A 35 12.79 -25.01 -11.96
CA GLU A 35 12.70 -23.54 -11.89
C GLU A 35 11.29 -23.12 -11.52
N ILE A 36 10.26 -23.70 -12.14
CA ILE A 36 8.86 -23.42 -11.80
C ILE A 36 8.56 -23.76 -10.33
N SER A 37 9.07 -24.90 -9.86
CA SER A 37 8.90 -25.27 -8.45
C SER A 37 9.48 -24.22 -7.51
N SER A 38 10.65 -23.65 -7.84
CA SER A 38 11.23 -22.56 -7.04
C SER A 38 10.41 -21.27 -7.11
N GLN A 39 9.83 -20.93 -8.28
CA GLN A 39 8.95 -19.78 -8.44
C GLN A 39 7.64 -19.95 -7.64
N VAL A 40 7.08 -21.15 -7.58
CA VAL A 40 5.89 -21.50 -6.75
C VAL A 40 6.19 -21.33 -5.25
N GLN A 41 7.35 -21.80 -4.81
CA GLN A 41 7.78 -21.66 -3.43
C GLN A 41 7.98 -20.18 -3.09
N MET A 42 8.67 -19.41 -3.94
CA MET A 42 8.87 -17.98 -3.74
C MET A 42 7.55 -17.21 -3.71
N HIS A 43 6.63 -17.50 -4.63
CA HIS A 43 5.28 -16.92 -4.62
C HIS A 43 4.53 -17.23 -3.32
N THR A 44 4.64 -18.46 -2.82
CA THR A 44 3.99 -18.88 -1.57
C THR A 44 4.61 -18.20 -0.34
N LEU A 45 5.94 -18.02 -0.33
CA LEU A 45 6.62 -17.25 0.72
C LEU A 45 6.19 -15.78 0.69
N LEU A 46 6.17 -15.15 -0.48
CA LEU A 46 5.70 -13.77 -0.63
C LEU A 46 4.25 -13.62 -0.19
N PHE A 47 3.38 -14.58 -0.55
CA PHE A 47 1.99 -14.64 -0.12
C PHE A 47 1.85 -14.73 1.40
N LYS A 48 2.69 -15.54 2.06
CA LYS A 48 2.70 -15.63 3.52
C LYS A 48 3.19 -14.33 4.15
N VAL A 49 4.30 -13.79 3.66
CA VAL A 49 4.90 -12.56 4.19
C VAL A 49 3.94 -11.37 4.08
N VAL A 50 3.15 -11.23 3.01
CA VAL A 50 2.17 -10.13 2.94
C VAL A 50 1.01 -10.30 3.92
N HIS A 51 0.59 -11.53 4.22
CA HIS A 51 -0.43 -11.76 5.24
C HIS A 51 0.11 -11.46 6.63
N ASP A 52 1.31 -11.97 6.96
CA ASP A 52 1.98 -11.69 8.23
C ASP A 52 2.24 -10.18 8.39
N LEU A 53 2.60 -9.50 7.28
CA LEU A 53 2.79 -8.06 7.24
C LEU A 53 1.47 -7.32 7.48
N GLU A 54 0.40 -7.68 6.78
CA GLU A 54 -0.92 -7.07 6.96
C GLU A 54 -1.42 -7.25 8.40
N GLU A 55 -1.35 -8.46 8.95
CA GLU A 55 -1.76 -8.75 10.33
C GLU A 55 -0.98 -7.89 11.35
N ALA A 56 0.34 -7.77 11.15
CA ALA A 56 1.20 -7.00 12.05
C ALA A 56 1.01 -5.48 11.92
N THR A 57 0.80 -4.96 10.70
CA THR A 57 0.75 -3.51 10.45
C THR A 57 -0.66 -2.93 10.47
N SER A 58 -1.69 -3.74 10.29
CA SER A 58 -3.08 -3.31 10.13
C SER A 58 -3.60 -2.47 11.31
N LEU A 59 -3.39 -2.95 12.54
CA LEU A 59 -3.77 -2.21 13.76
C LEU A 59 -2.90 -0.96 13.96
N ILE A 60 -1.60 -1.04 13.66
CA ILE A 60 -0.66 0.07 13.78
C ILE A 60 -1.04 1.17 12.79
N CYS A 61 -1.35 0.82 11.55
CA CYS A 61 -1.85 1.72 10.51
C CYS A 61 -3.14 2.39 10.93
N PHE A 62 -4.07 1.66 11.56
CA PHE A 62 -5.32 2.23 12.06
C PHE A 62 -5.08 3.32 13.11
N PHE A 63 -4.35 3.01 14.19
CA PHE A 63 -4.04 4.00 15.22
C PHE A 63 -3.22 5.17 14.68
N PHE A 64 -2.27 4.88 13.78
CA PHE A 64 -1.50 5.91 13.11
C PHE A 64 -2.41 6.87 12.33
N LEU A 65 -3.29 6.35 11.47
CA LEU A 65 -4.22 7.17 10.70
C LEU A 65 -5.16 7.97 11.61
N CYS A 66 -5.72 7.36 12.65
CA CYS A 66 -6.54 8.08 13.62
C CYS A 66 -5.77 9.23 14.28
N SER A 67 -4.54 8.97 14.74
CA SER A 67 -3.70 9.99 15.37
C SER A 67 -3.36 11.14 14.43
N GLN A 68 -3.03 10.84 13.17
CA GLN A 68 -2.71 11.84 12.15
C GLN A 68 -3.94 12.66 11.77
N MET A 69 -5.10 12.03 11.61
CA MET A 69 -6.35 12.74 11.34
C MET A 69 -6.73 13.67 12.50
N THR A 70 -6.65 13.20 13.75
CA THR A 70 -6.91 14.03 14.93
C THR A 70 -5.93 15.19 15.03
N ALA A 71 -4.63 14.96 14.80
CA ALA A 71 -3.61 16.00 14.81
C ALA A 71 -3.87 17.05 13.71
N MET A 72 -4.21 16.63 12.49
CA MET A 72 -4.57 17.54 11.40
C MET A 72 -5.80 18.39 11.73
N TYR A 73 -6.89 17.77 12.23
CA TYR A 73 -8.10 18.52 12.62
C TYR A 73 -7.83 19.50 13.77
N TYR A 74 -7.08 19.07 14.78
CA TYR A 74 -6.73 19.93 15.92
C TYR A 74 -5.89 21.12 15.49
N THR A 75 -4.84 20.88 14.71
CA THR A 75 -3.92 21.91 14.20
C THR A 75 -4.67 22.91 13.32
N LEU A 76 -5.57 22.41 12.49
CA LEU A 76 -6.40 23.23 11.62
C LEU A 76 -7.41 24.08 12.41
N ALA A 77 -8.06 23.51 13.43
CA ALA A 77 -8.93 24.26 14.35
C ALA A 77 -8.16 25.35 15.10
N ALA A 78 -6.95 25.05 15.60
CA ALA A 78 -6.09 26.01 16.30
C ALA A 78 -5.60 27.13 15.38
N PHE A 79 -5.29 26.82 14.12
CA PHE A 79 -4.91 27.81 13.11
C PHE A 79 -6.05 28.79 12.79
N MET A 80 -7.28 28.27 12.68
CA MET A 80 -8.45 29.04 12.28
C MET A 80 -9.11 29.77 13.46
N ASN A 81 -8.91 29.28 14.68
CA ASN A 81 -9.39 29.90 15.91
C ASN A 81 -8.29 29.99 16.97
N PRO A 82 -7.31 30.89 16.78
CA PRO A 82 -6.19 30.97 17.70
C PRO A 82 -6.65 31.47 19.08
N PRO A 83 -6.33 30.76 20.17
CA PRO A 83 -6.64 31.21 21.52
C PRO A 83 -5.82 32.47 21.80
N GLY A 84 -6.49 33.62 21.90
CA GLY A 84 -5.86 34.93 22.11
C GLY A 84 -5.74 35.81 20.86
N GLY A 85 -6.34 35.43 19.72
CA GLY A 85 -6.53 36.30 18.54
C GLY A 85 -5.31 36.52 17.64
N TRP A 86 -4.09 36.38 18.16
CA TRP A 86 -2.85 36.58 17.39
C TRP A 86 -1.86 35.43 17.63
N LEU A 87 -1.55 34.67 16.57
CA LEU A 87 -0.48 33.67 16.60
C LEU A 87 0.87 34.37 16.45
N SER A 88 1.81 34.04 17.33
CA SER A 88 3.21 34.46 17.19
C SER A 88 3.84 33.83 15.94
N VAL A 89 4.88 34.48 15.39
CA VAL A 89 5.64 33.97 14.24
C VAL A 89 6.13 32.51 14.43
N PRO A 90 6.71 32.11 15.57
CA PRO A 90 7.14 30.72 15.78
C PRO A 90 5.96 29.73 15.75
N GLN A 91 4.81 30.07 16.34
CA GLN A 91 3.61 29.21 16.32
C GLN A 91 3.05 29.02 14.91
N LYS A 92 3.07 30.07 14.06
CA LYS A 92 2.68 29.94 12.65
C LYS A 92 3.60 28.98 11.90
N CYS A 93 4.90 29.05 12.17
CA CYS A 93 5.88 28.17 11.55
C CYS A 93 5.68 26.72 11.95
N GLU A 94 5.48 26.46 13.25
CA GLU A 94 5.20 25.12 13.78
C GLU A 94 3.92 24.52 13.16
N ILE A 95 2.83 25.28 13.14
CA ILE A 95 1.56 24.87 12.52
C ILE A 95 1.74 24.54 11.04
N ALA A 96 2.48 25.37 10.29
CA ALA A 96 2.74 25.14 8.88
C ALA A 96 3.55 23.86 8.64
N VAL A 97 4.53 23.59 9.50
CA VAL A 97 5.34 22.35 9.44
C VAL A 97 4.48 21.12 9.72
N VAL A 98 3.63 21.16 10.75
CA VAL A 98 2.72 20.05 11.08
C VAL A 98 1.72 19.80 9.94
N LEU A 99 1.10 20.86 9.41
CA LEU A 99 0.18 20.78 8.27
C LEU A 99 0.83 20.23 6.99
N ALA A 100 2.14 20.36 6.83
CA ALA A 100 2.85 19.80 5.68
C ALA A 100 3.32 18.35 5.93
N LEU A 101 3.88 18.07 7.10
CA LEU A 101 4.50 16.77 7.41
C LEU A 101 3.48 15.66 7.68
N ASP A 102 2.40 15.96 8.40
CA ASP A 102 1.38 14.97 8.74
C ASP A 102 0.73 14.35 7.50
N PRO A 103 0.17 15.12 6.55
CA PRO A 103 -0.39 14.53 5.33
C PRO A 103 0.66 13.87 4.45
N LEU A 104 1.89 14.39 4.40
CA LEU A 104 2.97 13.76 3.63
C LEU A 104 3.29 12.35 4.15
N SER A 105 3.27 12.17 5.47
CA SER A 105 3.50 10.87 6.09
C SER A 105 2.41 9.84 5.73
N VAL A 106 1.14 10.26 5.71
CA VAL A 106 0.00 9.44 5.32
C VAL A 106 0.05 9.10 3.82
N ILE A 107 0.33 10.09 2.97
CA ILE A 107 0.51 9.89 1.52
C ILE A 107 1.62 8.88 1.26
N GLY A 108 2.76 8.98 1.95
CA GLY A 108 3.91 8.08 1.76
C GLY A 108 3.55 6.61 2.01
N ILE A 109 2.88 6.32 3.13
CA ILE A 109 2.44 4.96 3.47
C ILE A 109 1.44 4.43 2.43
N ILE A 110 0.45 5.24 2.05
CA ILE A 110 -0.57 4.84 1.08
C ILE A 110 0.05 4.62 -0.31
N ALA A 111 1.04 5.43 -0.70
CA ALA A 111 1.76 5.26 -1.96
C ALA A 111 2.56 3.96 -1.97
N CYS A 112 3.23 3.62 -0.86
CA CYS A 112 3.97 2.35 -0.73
C CYS A 112 3.02 1.14 -0.76
N SER A 113 1.90 1.20 -0.02
CA SER A 113 0.84 0.18 -0.07
C SER A 113 0.27 0.01 -1.49
N SER A 114 -0.01 1.13 -2.16
CA SER A 114 -0.52 1.11 -3.54
C SER A 114 0.50 0.52 -4.53
N LYS A 115 1.79 0.75 -4.30
CA LYS A 115 2.88 0.16 -5.09
C LYS A 115 2.90 -1.37 -4.95
N ILE A 116 2.72 -1.91 -3.74
CA ILE A 116 2.59 -3.37 -3.51
C ILE A 116 1.47 -3.95 -4.37
N ASN A 117 0.27 -3.37 -4.28
CA ASN A 117 -0.88 -3.84 -5.06
C ASN A 117 -0.60 -3.77 -6.58
N LYS A 118 0.05 -2.69 -7.05
CA LYS A 118 0.42 -2.54 -8.47
C LYS A 118 1.43 -3.59 -8.93
N GLU A 119 2.48 -3.88 -8.14
CA GLU A 119 3.45 -4.92 -8.49
C GLU A 119 2.83 -6.32 -8.44
N TYR A 120 1.91 -6.58 -7.51
CA TYR A 120 1.15 -7.82 -7.48
C TYR A 120 0.28 -8.00 -8.74
N GLN A 121 -0.46 -6.97 -9.16
CA GLN A 121 -1.25 -7.02 -10.39
C GLN A 121 -0.38 -7.27 -11.63
N LYS A 122 0.85 -6.74 -11.67
CA LYS A 122 1.82 -7.07 -12.72
C LYS A 122 2.24 -8.54 -12.67
N CYS A 123 2.50 -9.10 -11.47
CA CYS A 123 2.78 -10.52 -11.29
C CYS A 123 1.64 -11.39 -11.84
N LEU A 124 0.40 -11.12 -11.45
CA LEU A 124 -0.79 -11.85 -11.94
C LEU A 124 -0.91 -11.76 -13.46
N LYS A 125 -0.69 -10.58 -14.04
CA LYS A 125 -0.70 -10.41 -15.50
C LYS A 125 0.40 -11.21 -16.17
N ALA A 126 1.60 -11.22 -15.61
CA ALA A 126 2.71 -12.02 -16.12
C ALA A 126 2.40 -13.53 -16.07
N ILE A 127 1.89 -14.02 -14.94
CA ILE A 127 1.44 -15.42 -14.74
C ILE A 127 0.34 -15.79 -15.75
N THR A 128 -0.62 -14.89 -15.98
CA THR A 128 -1.72 -15.13 -16.95
C THR A 128 -1.19 -15.21 -18.39
N LEU A 129 -0.27 -14.31 -18.77
CA LEU A 129 0.37 -14.33 -20.09
C LEU A 129 1.22 -15.59 -20.28
N LEU A 130 1.92 -16.01 -19.23
CA LEU A 130 2.70 -17.24 -19.17
C LEU A 130 1.82 -18.48 -19.40
N LYS A 131 0.72 -18.59 -18.66
CA LYS A 131 -0.28 -19.64 -18.84
C LYS A 131 -0.79 -19.69 -20.28
N GLY A 132 -1.11 -18.55 -20.88
CA GLY A 132 -1.55 -18.45 -22.28
C GLY A 132 -0.51 -18.97 -23.27
N ARG A 133 0.77 -18.64 -23.09
CA ARG A 133 1.87 -19.14 -23.95
C ARG A 133 2.07 -20.66 -23.80
N LEU A 134 2.03 -21.16 -22.56
CA LEU A 134 2.19 -22.59 -22.26
C LEU A 134 1.04 -23.45 -22.81
N VAL A 135 -0.18 -22.90 -22.89
CA VAL A 135 -1.31 -23.57 -23.56
C VAL A 135 -1.07 -23.75 -25.07
N MET A 136 -0.24 -22.90 -25.68
CA MET A 136 0.09 -23.00 -27.12
C MET A 136 1.33 -23.85 -27.40
N GLN A 137 2.13 -24.19 -26.39
CA GLN A 137 3.29 -25.08 -26.55
C GLN A 137 2.92 -26.55 -26.30
N GLN A 138 3.50 -27.46 -27.08
CA GLN A 138 3.46 -28.90 -26.85
C GLN A 138 4.71 -29.32 -26.07
N SER A 139 4.59 -29.50 -24.76
CA SER A 139 5.64 -30.09 -23.91
C SER A 139 5.04 -31.10 -22.93
N SER A 140 5.82 -32.13 -22.58
CA SER A 140 5.39 -33.21 -21.66
C SER A 140 5.13 -32.72 -20.22
N ASP A 141 5.79 -31.67 -19.77
CA ASP A 141 5.62 -31.11 -18.41
C ASP A 141 4.45 -30.11 -18.27
N ARG A 142 3.72 -29.87 -19.37
CA ARG A 142 2.72 -28.80 -19.48
C ARG A 142 1.62 -28.85 -18.42
N GLU A 143 1.05 -30.03 -18.15
CA GLU A 143 -0.10 -30.14 -17.24
C GLU A 143 0.27 -29.75 -15.80
N HIS A 144 1.41 -30.23 -15.31
CA HIS A 144 1.91 -29.87 -13.98
C HIS A 144 2.21 -28.37 -13.88
N ILE A 145 2.84 -27.78 -14.90
CA ILE A 145 3.14 -26.35 -14.95
C ILE A 145 1.87 -25.50 -14.97
N LEU A 146 0.87 -25.90 -15.76
CA LEU A 146 -0.42 -25.21 -15.81
C LEU A 146 -1.16 -25.28 -14.48
N GLN A 147 -1.09 -26.43 -13.79
CA GLN A 147 -1.68 -26.60 -12.47
C GLN A 147 -1.01 -25.69 -11.44
N TYR A 148 0.32 -25.57 -11.45
CA TYR A 148 1.05 -24.65 -10.56
C TYR A 148 0.70 -23.18 -10.81
N LEU A 149 0.61 -22.76 -12.07
CA LEU A 149 0.22 -21.40 -12.43
C LEU A 149 -1.24 -21.10 -12.05
N ALA A 150 -2.13 -22.10 -12.15
CA ALA A 150 -3.51 -21.96 -11.69
C ALA A 150 -3.57 -21.74 -10.16
N VAL A 151 -2.81 -22.52 -9.38
CA VAL A 151 -2.72 -22.36 -7.92
C VAL A 151 -2.17 -20.98 -7.53
N MET A 152 -1.17 -20.46 -8.26
CA MET A 152 -0.68 -19.09 -8.01
C MET A 152 -1.76 -18.04 -8.29
N GLN A 153 -2.55 -18.23 -9.36
CA GLN A 153 -3.58 -17.28 -9.78
C GLN A 153 -4.80 -17.28 -8.84
N GLU A 154 -5.12 -18.43 -8.24
CA GLU A 154 -6.20 -18.53 -7.24
C GLU A 154 -5.84 -17.86 -5.90
N LYS A 155 -4.56 -17.75 -5.56
CA LYS A 155 -4.10 -17.07 -4.35
C LYS A 155 -4.26 -15.55 -4.51
N GLN A 156 -5.33 -15.01 -3.94
CA GLN A 156 -5.56 -13.56 -3.84
C GLN A 156 -4.70 -12.97 -2.73
N PHE A 157 -3.83 -12.02 -3.08
CA PHE A 157 -3.09 -11.27 -2.08
C PHE A 157 -4.05 -10.36 -1.30
N PRO A 158 -3.82 -10.18 0.01
CA PRO A 158 -4.67 -9.35 0.83
C PRO A 158 -4.50 -7.89 0.40
N THR A 159 -5.62 -7.17 0.29
CA THR A 159 -5.58 -5.71 0.16
C THR A 159 -5.13 -5.15 1.50
N LEU A 160 -3.99 -4.45 1.53
CA LEU A 160 -3.48 -3.84 2.76
C LEU A 160 -4.52 -2.85 3.31
N SER A 161 -4.95 -3.11 4.54
CA SER A 161 -6.02 -2.39 5.20
C SER A 161 -5.53 -1.81 6.53
N ALA A 162 -6.20 -0.76 6.99
CA ALA A 162 -6.12 -0.30 8.36
C ALA A 162 -7.26 -0.94 9.16
N TYR A 163 -6.95 -2.07 9.80
CA TYR A 163 -7.85 -2.85 10.65
C TYR A 163 -9.16 -3.28 9.97
N GLY A 164 -9.12 -3.56 8.66
CA GLY A 164 -10.31 -3.91 7.86
C GLY A 164 -11.32 -2.78 7.67
N VAL A 165 -11.10 -1.61 8.28
CA VAL A 165 -12.01 -0.45 8.21
C VAL A 165 -11.75 0.37 6.95
N VAL A 166 -10.48 0.53 6.59
CA VAL A 166 -10.06 1.39 5.47
C VAL A 166 -9.02 0.68 4.62
N GLU A 167 -9.27 0.59 3.32
CA GLU A 167 -8.25 0.17 2.36
C GLU A 167 -7.21 1.27 2.13
N LEU A 168 -5.93 0.92 2.20
CA LEU A 168 -4.82 1.84 1.98
C LEU A 168 -4.57 2.05 0.48
N ASN A 169 -5.48 2.76 -0.18
CA ASN A 169 -5.44 3.06 -1.61
C ASN A 169 -5.41 4.57 -1.90
N SER A 170 -5.05 4.95 -3.13
CA SER A 170 -4.96 6.37 -3.52
C SER A 170 -6.29 7.13 -3.41
N LYS A 171 -7.44 6.45 -3.49
CA LYS A 171 -8.76 7.08 -3.31
C LYS A 171 -8.96 7.54 -1.87
N PHE A 172 -8.41 6.81 -0.91
CA PHE A 172 -8.46 7.18 0.51
C PHE A 172 -7.75 8.52 0.78
N VAL A 173 -6.61 8.79 0.12
CA VAL A 173 -5.91 10.09 0.21
C VAL A 173 -6.85 11.24 -0.18
N LEU A 174 -7.54 11.11 -1.32
CA LEU A 174 -8.49 12.12 -1.79
C LEU A 174 -9.64 12.30 -0.78
N GLY A 175 -10.12 11.20 -0.19
CA GLY A 175 -11.11 11.23 0.88
C GLY A 175 -10.66 12.01 2.11
N ILE A 176 -9.41 11.81 2.56
CA ILE A 176 -8.82 12.55 3.68
C ILE A 176 -8.79 14.05 3.38
N PHE A 177 -8.20 14.46 2.25
CA PHE A 177 -8.11 15.89 1.89
C PHE A 177 -9.49 16.52 1.69
N GLY A 178 -10.42 15.80 1.07
CA GLY A 178 -11.81 16.26 0.90
C GLY A 178 -12.52 16.44 2.24
N SER A 179 -12.33 15.52 3.19
CA SER A 179 -12.87 15.64 4.54
C SER A 179 -12.29 16.85 5.27
N LEU A 180 -10.95 17.00 5.27
CA LEU A 180 -10.27 18.14 5.88
C LEU A 180 -10.81 19.45 5.33
N PHE A 181 -10.91 19.60 4.01
CA PHE A 181 -11.43 20.80 3.38
C PHE A 181 -12.89 21.08 3.79
N THR A 182 -13.75 20.06 3.78
CA THR A 182 -15.17 20.19 4.12
C THR A 182 -15.36 20.64 5.56
N TYR A 183 -14.70 19.98 6.51
CA TYR A 183 -14.79 20.33 7.93
C TYR A 183 -14.13 21.69 8.23
N SER A 184 -13.05 22.03 7.53
CA SER A 184 -12.46 23.38 7.61
C SER A 184 -13.49 24.45 7.26
N LEU A 185 -14.16 24.30 6.11
CA LEU A 185 -15.19 25.24 5.67
C LEU A 185 -16.38 25.29 6.63
N LEU A 186 -16.78 24.15 7.20
CA LEU A 186 -17.84 24.11 8.20
C LEU A 186 -17.47 24.91 9.45
N ILE A 187 -16.24 24.74 9.96
CA ILE A 187 -15.74 25.48 11.13
C ILE A 187 -15.67 26.98 10.84
N LEU A 188 -15.28 27.41 9.63
CA LEU A 188 -15.33 28.83 9.24
C LEU A 188 -16.76 29.37 9.24
N ASN A 189 -17.69 28.63 8.66
CA ASN A 189 -19.07 29.08 8.53
C ASN A 189 -19.81 29.13 9.87
N LEU A 190 -19.46 28.26 10.83
CA LEU A 190 -20.00 28.30 12.20
C LEU A 190 -19.47 29.48 13.03
N LYS A 191 -18.47 30.20 12.52
CA LYS A 191 -17.84 31.37 13.18
C LYS A 191 -18.48 32.71 12.76
N LYS A 192 -19.47 32.67 11.86
CA LYS A 192 -20.36 33.80 11.53
C LYS A 192 -21.57 33.80 12.47
#